data_AF-A0A6P0M7D0-F1
#
_entry.id   AF-A0A6P0M7D0-F1
#
_cell.length_a   1.000
_cell.length_b   1.000
_cell.length_c   1.000
_cell.angle_alpha   90.00
_cell.angle_beta   90.00
_cell.angle_gamma   90.00
#
_symmetry.space_group_name_H-M   'P 1'
#
loop_
_entity.id
_entity.type
_entity.pdbx_description
1 polymer ?
#
loop_
_entity_poly.entity_id
_entity_poly.type
_entity_poly.pdbx_seq_one_letter_code
_entity_poly.pdbx_strand_id
1 'polypeptide(L)'
;MNLPIVYHQDYVAPLPDGHRFPMPKFGKLYQLLLQEGIATPQQFHTPDRPPLDWLHLVHTPDYVQAYCQGTLEPKAVRRIGLPWSPALVKRTCTAVG
;
A
#
# COMPACT_ATOMS: atom_id res chain seq x y z
N MET A 1 -23.31 15.37 5.10
CA MET A 1 -22.57 14.13 4.82
C MET A 1 -21.11 14.43 5.05
N ASN A 2 -20.41 13.63 5.86
CA ASN A 2 -18.97 13.78 6.04
C ASN A 2 -18.25 13.02 4.92
N LEU A 3 -17.10 13.53 4.47
CA LEU A 3 -16.28 12.86 3.46
C LEU A 3 -15.68 11.57 4.07
N PRO A 4 -15.92 10.37 3.48
CA PRO A 4 -15.27 9.14 3.91
C PRO A 4 -13.80 9.16 3.49
N ILE A 5 -12.90 8.76 4.38
CA ILE A 5 -11.45 8.72 4.15
C ILE A 5 -10.97 7.30 4.36
N VAL A 6 -10.16 6.75 3.45
CA VAL A 6 -9.61 5.39 3.60
C VAL A 6 -8.17 5.48 4.07
N TYR A 7 -7.85 4.80 5.16
CA TYR A 7 -6.49 4.71 5.69
C TYR A 7 -6.20 3.35 6.32
N HIS A 8 -4.99 2.84 6.08
CA HIS A 8 -4.45 1.68 6.76
C HIS A 8 -3.02 1.97 7.23
N GLN A 9 -2.65 1.50 8.42
CA GLN A 9 -1.28 1.67 8.96
C GLN A 9 -0.21 1.08 8.02
N ASP A 10 -0.51 -0.05 7.38
CA ASP A 10 0.36 -0.72 6.39
C ASP A 10 0.56 0.08 5.10
N TYR A 11 -0.09 1.23 4.90
CA TYR A 11 0.25 2.13 3.79
C TYR A 11 1.70 2.62 3.84
N VAL A 12 2.34 2.50 5.01
CA VAL A 12 3.76 2.75 5.23
C VAL A 12 4.50 1.41 5.33
N ALA A 13 5.30 1.08 4.31
CA ALA A 13 6.22 -0.05 4.34
C ALA A 13 7.67 0.42 4.58
N PRO A 14 8.51 -0.30 5.35
CA PRO A 14 9.90 0.07 5.53
C PRO A 14 10.63 0.04 4.18
N LEU A 15 11.42 1.09 3.93
CA LEU A 15 12.32 1.18 2.78
C LEU A 15 13.74 1.45 3.30
N PRO A 16 14.79 1.09 2.53
CA PRO A 16 16.16 1.40 2.89
C PRO A 16 16.37 2.90 3.14
N ASP A 17 17.29 3.23 4.04
CA ASP A 17 17.65 4.61 4.34
C ASP A 17 18.12 5.33 3.06
N GLY A 18 17.70 6.59 2.91
CA GLY A 18 17.99 7.40 1.72
C GLY A 18 17.17 7.02 0.48
N HIS A 19 16.24 6.06 0.55
CA HIS A 19 15.36 5.76 -0.58
C HIS A 19 14.49 6.97 -0.94
N ARG A 20 14.43 7.31 -2.24
CA ARG A 20 13.79 8.55 -2.72
C ARG A 20 12.26 8.57 -2.63
N PHE A 21 11.63 7.40 -2.59
CA PHE A 21 10.17 7.32 -2.46
C PHE A 21 9.73 7.76 -1.06
N PRO A 22 8.88 8.79 -0.93
CA PRO A 22 8.48 9.36 0.36
C PRO A 22 7.41 8.51 1.06
N MET A 23 7.71 7.25 1.36
CA MET A 23 6.76 6.31 1.97
C MET A 23 6.07 6.84 3.24
N PRO A 24 6.75 7.58 4.15
CA PRO A 24 6.11 8.09 5.36
C PRO A 24 4.97 9.08 5.11
N LYS A 25 4.81 9.62 3.88
CA LYS A 25 3.80 10.65 3.59
C LYS A 25 2.37 10.19 3.92
N PHE A 26 2.06 8.91 3.77
CA PHE A 26 0.70 8.39 4.01
C PHE A 26 0.35 8.47 5.51
N GLY A 27 1.25 8.00 6.38
CA GLY A 27 1.08 8.12 7.83
C GLY A 27 1.12 9.58 8.30
N LYS A 28 2.01 10.41 7.74
CA LYS A 28 2.09 11.84 8.08
C LYS A 28 0.82 12.60 7.72
N LEU A 29 0.23 12.33 6.55
CA LEU A 29 -1.02 12.96 6.15
C LEU A 29 -2.18 12.54 7.06
N TYR A 30 -2.28 11.25 7.39
CA TYR A 30 -3.27 10.77 8.35
C TYR A 30 -3.18 11.50 9.70
N GLN A 31 -1.97 11.61 10.26
CA GLN A 31 -1.75 12.33 11.52
C GLN A 31 -2.09 13.82 11.40
N LEU A 32 -1.67 14.48 10.32
CA LEU A 32 -1.94 15.90 10.09
C LEU A 32 -3.45 16.18 10.00
N LEU A 33 -4.21 15.34 9.29
CA LEU A 33 -5.67 15.50 9.17
C LEU A 33 -6.38 15.46 10.53
N LEU A 34 -5.93 14.59 11.44
CA LEU A 34 -6.46 14.49 12.80
C LEU A 34 -6.02 15.68 13.67
N GLN A 35 -4.75 16.06 13.59
CA GLN A 35 -4.18 17.15 14.39
C GLN A 35 -4.80 18.51 14.06
N GLU A 36 -5.05 18.78 12.78
CA GLU A 36 -5.65 20.03 12.30
C GLU A 36 -7.19 20.05 12.41
N GLY A 37 -7.80 18.97 12.90
CA GLY A 37 -9.27 18.85 13.00
C GLY A 37 -9.98 18.81 11.63
N ILE A 38 -9.24 18.55 10.55
CA ILE A 38 -9.79 18.44 9.18
C ILE A 38 -10.62 17.16 9.05
N ALA A 39 -10.22 16.09 9.75
CA ALA A 39 -10.96 14.84 9.84
C ALA A 39 -11.06 14.37 11.29
N THR A 40 -12.16 13.68 11.61
CA THR A 40 -12.29 12.94 12.88
C THR A 40 -11.97 11.46 12.69
N PRO A 41 -11.58 10.73 13.75
CA PRO A 41 -11.32 9.29 13.67
C PRO A 41 -12.48 8.49 13.07
N GLN A 42 -13.74 8.95 13.27
CA GLN A 42 -14.94 8.26 12.77
C GLN A 42 -15.14 8.37 11.26
N GLN A 43 -14.42 9.28 10.57
CA GLN A 43 -14.45 9.40 9.12
C GLN A 43 -13.52 8.40 8.41
N PHE A 44 -12.63 7.76 9.17
CA PHE A 44 -11.65 6.83 8.60
C PHE A 44 -12.22 5.42 8.51
N HIS A 45 -12.09 4.84 7.32
CA HIS A 45 -12.39 3.45 7.03
C HIS A 45 -11.08 2.70 6.78
N THR A 46 -10.98 1.51 7.35
CA THR A 46 -9.82 0.64 7.17
C THR A 46 -10.15 -0.42 6.14
N PRO A 47 -9.42 -0.50 5.02
CA PRO A 47 -9.65 -1.51 4.01
C PRO A 47 -9.08 -2.86 4.45
N ASP A 48 -9.65 -3.94 3.91
CA ASP A 48 -9.10 -5.28 4.01
C ASP A 48 -8.21 -5.60 2.81
N ARG A 49 -7.51 -6.72 2.87
CA ARG A 49 -6.83 -7.24 1.68
C ARG A 49 -7.88 -7.68 0.65
N PRO A 50 -7.78 -7.26 -0.63
CA PRO A 50 -8.74 -7.67 -1.65
C PRO A 50 -8.63 -9.18 -1.93
N PRO A 51 -9.72 -9.83 -2.37
CA PRO A 51 -9.67 -11.15 -2.95
C PRO A 51 -8.67 -11.22 -4.12
N LEU A 52 -7.94 -12.33 -4.26
CA LEU A 52 -6.95 -12.47 -5.35
C LEU A 52 -7.57 -12.33 -6.74
N ASP A 53 -8.81 -12.78 -6.90
CA ASP A 53 -9.54 -12.68 -8.17
C ASP A 53 -9.72 -11.24 -8.63
N TRP A 54 -9.75 -10.27 -7.72
CA TRP A 54 -9.80 -8.85 -8.09
C TRP A 54 -8.49 -8.40 -8.72
N LEU A 55 -7.35 -8.88 -8.23
CA LEU A 55 -6.04 -8.59 -8.81
C LEU A 55 -5.91 -9.24 -10.20
N HIS A 56 -6.52 -10.42 -10.38
CA HIS A 56 -6.54 -11.14 -11.65
C HIS A 56 -7.37 -10.47 -12.76
N LEU A 57 -8.21 -9.48 -12.42
CA LEU A 57 -8.94 -8.68 -13.41
C LEU A 57 -8.01 -7.85 -14.31
N VAL A 58 -6.80 -7.54 -13.82
CA VAL A 58 -5.82 -6.68 -14.53
C VAL A 58 -4.48 -7.39 -14.72
N HIS A 59 -4.06 -8.22 -13.77
CA HIS A 59 -2.77 -8.88 -13.77
C HIS A 59 -2.90 -10.38 -14.03
N THR A 60 -1.92 -10.97 -14.72
CA THR A 60 -1.86 -12.42 -14.90
C THR A 60 -1.65 -13.14 -13.55
N PRO A 61 -2.25 -14.32 -13.32
CA PRO A 61 -2.06 -15.08 -12.08
C PRO A 61 -0.59 -15.32 -11.71
N ASP A 62 0.24 -15.69 -12.70
CA ASP A 62 1.68 -15.93 -12.48
C ASP A 62 2.42 -14.69 -11.94
N TYR A 63 2.06 -13.50 -12.45
CA TYR A 63 2.65 -12.25 -11.97
C TYR A 63 2.21 -11.91 -10.54
N VAL A 64 0.92 -12.08 -10.23
CA VAL A 64 0.39 -11.83 -8.88
C VAL A 64 1.05 -12.78 -7.88
N GLN A 65 1.13 -14.07 -8.22
CA GLN A 65 1.80 -15.07 -7.40
C GLN A 65 3.29 -14.72 -7.21
N ALA A 66 4.02 -14.45 -8.28
CA ALA A 66 5.44 -14.14 -8.20
C ALA A 66 5.72 -12.86 -7.41
N TYR A 67 4.87 -11.83 -7.56
CA TYR A 67 4.96 -10.62 -6.74
C TYR A 67 4.71 -10.91 -5.26
N CYS A 68 3.66 -11.67 -4.94
CA CYS A 68 3.33 -12.01 -3.55
C CYS A 68 4.39 -12.90 -2.89
N GLN A 69 5.03 -13.79 -3.65
CA GLN A 69 6.06 -14.72 -3.15
C GLN A 69 7.48 -14.17 -3.21
N GLY A 70 7.70 -13.02 -3.85
CA GLY A 70 9.04 -12.42 -4.00
C GLY A 70 9.93 -13.14 -5.00
N THR A 71 9.33 -13.83 -5.97
CA THR A 71 10.03 -14.61 -7.00
C THR A 71 10.07 -13.91 -8.35
N LEU A 72 9.71 -12.62 -8.39
CA LEU A 72 9.83 -11.81 -9.59
C LEU A 72 11.30 -11.72 -10.06
N GLU A 73 11.48 -11.83 -11.37
CA GLU A 73 12.76 -11.58 -12.02
C GLU A 73 13.34 -10.21 -11.65
N PRO A 74 14.67 -10.06 -11.51
CA PRO A 74 15.31 -8.80 -11.13
C PRO A 74 14.96 -7.62 -12.05
N LYS A 75 14.63 -7.89 -13.32
CA LYS A 75 14.15 -6.85 -14.26
C LYS A 75 12.77 -6.32 -13.88
N ALA A 76 11.86 -7.20 -13.44
CA ALA A 76 10.52 -6.82 -13.01
C ALA A 76 10.57 -6.02 -11.69
N VAL A 77 11.37 -6.46 -10.72
CA VAL A 77 11.58 -5.72 -9.46
C VAL A 77 12.14 -4.31 -9.72
N ARG A 78 13.14 -4.20 -10.60
CA ARG A 78 13.69 -2.89 -11.02
C ARG A 78 12.65 -1.99 -11.67
N ARG A 79 11.73 -2.54 -12.47
CA ARG A 79 10.63 -1.78 -13.09
C ARG A 79 9.61 -1.28 -12.07
N ILE A 80 9.35 -2.04 -11.01
CA ILE A 80 8.48 -1.60 -9.89
C ILE A 80 9.13 -0.41 -9.15
N GLY A 81 10.46 -0.38 -9.06
CA GLY A 81 11.18 0.75 -8.48
C GLY A 81 11.09 0.82 -6.94
N LEU A 82 10.58 -0.23 -6.31
CA LEU A 82 10.54 -0.40 -4.87
C LEU A 82 11.16 -1.76 -4.52
N PRO A 83 12.05 -1.82 -3.52
CA PRO A 83 12.65 -3.07 -3.08
C PRO A 83 11.57 -3.99 -2.51
N TRP A 84 11.56 -5.24 -2.98
CA TRP A 84 10.58 -6.21 -2.50
C TRP A 84 10.77 -6.51 -1.01
N SER A 85 9.65 -6.61 -0.29
CA SER A 85 9.59 -7.13 1.07
C SER A 85 8.17 -7.63 1.37
N PRO A 86 7.97 -8.53 2.34
CA PRO A 86 6.62 -8.94 2.76
C PRO A 86 5.74 -7.74 3.17
N ALA A 87 6.33 -6.73 3.79
CA ALA A 87 5.63 -5.50 4.16
C ALA A 87 5.18 -4.69 2.94
N LEU A 88 6.01 -4.62 1.88
CA LEU A 88 5.62 -3.96 0.63
C LEU A 88 4.48 -4.70 -0.07
N VAL A 89 4.49 -6.04 -0.05
CA VAL A 89 3.38 -6.85 -0.59
C VAL A 89 2.09 -6.55 0.16
N LYS A 90 2.14 -6.60 1.50
CA LYS A 90 0.99 -6.30 2.37
C LYS A 90 0.42 -4.91 2.06
N ARG A 91 1.28 -3.88 2.08
CA ARG A 91 0.94 -2.51 1.67
C ARG A 91 0.21 -2.46 0.33
N THR A 92 0.82 -3.07 -0.69
CA THR A 92 0.37 -2.94 -2.08
C THR A 92 -0.97 -3.62 -2.30
N CYS A 93 -1.18 -4.80 -1.69
CA CYS A 93 -2.49 -5.46 -1.73
C CYS A 93 -3.54 -4.67 -0.94
N THR A 94 -3.24 -4.24 0.29
CA THR A 94 -4.17 -3.47 1.12
C THR A 94 -4.56 -2.13 0.49
N ALA A 95 -3.69 -1.50 -0.30
CA ALA A 95 -4.00 -0.26 -1.02
C ALA A 95 -5.00 -0.45 -2.18
N VAL A 96 -5.29 -1.69 -2.58
CA VAL A 96 -6.26 -2.02 -3.64
C VAL A 96 -7.63 -2.39 -3.08
N GLY A 97 -7.69 -2.93 -1.86
CA GLY A 97 -8.94 -3.28 -1.18
C GLY A 97 -9.75 -2.05 -0.79
#